data_AF-A0A3D1N3M5-F1
#
_entry.id   AF-A0A3D1N3M5-F1
#
_cell.length_a   1.000
_cell.length_b   1.000
_cell.length_c   1.000
_cell.angle_alpha   90.00
_cell.angle_beta   90.00
_cell.angle_gamma   90.00
#
_symmetry.space_group_name_H-M   'P 1'
#
loop_
_entity.id
_entity.type
_entity.pdbx_description
1 polymer ?
#
loop_
_entity_poly.entity_id
_entity_poly.type
_entity_poly.pdbx_seq_one_letter_code
_entity_poly.pdbx_strand_id
1 'polypeptide(L)'
;MKFIIKELLDFFDGKKESDKGDANALMAILGEDLNASIYKHFRKGKVDILTDSVLPGTRKGKWLDRWILDKQNKRLYQCEIKNWGATAIGGIRLESDASDEGIEKAYRHYWKREMKGNFSKHHEHPNGVTKVLLTMRKPEKYKKFKVEPLLIYWMPVSSDKKGLNPLSILSIRPLHLRIKTKFSKLTIFSVSLYLRQLYKKGRGQKFIDLEVPHFEHRMKVLTGLQVMGNRGRC
;
A
#
# COMPACT_ATOMS: atom_id res chain seq x y z
N MET A 1 -9.00 8.93 12.85
CA MET A 1 -8.57 10.21 12.25
C MET A 1 -9.30 10.46 10.94
N LYS A 2 -9.68 11.71 10.66
CA LYS A 2 -10.41 12.11 9.45
C LYS A 2 -9.45 12.75 8.44
N PHE A 3 -9.42 12.25 7.21
CA PHE A 3 -8.57 12.74 6.13
C PHE A 3 -9.41 13.34 4.99
N ILE A 4 -8.91 14.40 4.34
CA ILE A 4 -9.53 14.97 3.14
C ILE A 4 -9.04 14.19 1.92
N ILE A 5 -9.95 13.55 1.18
CA ILE A 5 -9.59 12.66 0.07
C ILE A 5 -8.88 13.42 -1.05
N LYS A 6 -9.37 14.63 -1.37
CA LYS A 6 -8.76 15.50 -2.39
C LYS A 6 -7.31 15.81 -2.05
N GLU A 7 -7.02 16.25 -0.82
CA GLU A 7 -5.67 16.61 -0.37
C GLU A 7 -4.73 15.40 -0.38
N LEU A 8 -5.22 14.22 0.01
CA LEU A 8 -4.45 12.98 -0.11
C LEU A 8 -4.07 12.70 -1.57
N LEU A 9 -5.04 12.77 -2.49
CA LEU A 9 -4.77 12.55 -3.91
C LEU A 9 -3.81 13.60 -4.48
N ASP A 10 -4.04 14.88 -4.20
CA ASP A 10 -3.20 15.96 -4.71
C ASP A 10 -1.77 15.90 -4.16
N PHE A 11 -1.60 15.54 -2.88
CA PHE A 11 -0.29 15.42 -2.26
C PHE A 11 0.53 14.29 -2.89
N PHE A 12 -0.04 13.09 -3.02
CA PHE A 12 0.71 11.93 -3.47
C PHE A 12 0.72 11.73 -5.00
N ASP A 13 -0.29 12.21 -5.72
CA ASP A 13 -0.41 12.06 -7.18
C ASP A 13 -0.17 13.38 -7.95
N GLY A 14 -0.24 14.55 -7.32
CA GLY A 14 -0.14 15.85 -7.99
C GLY A 14 1.28 16.29 -8.40
N LYS A 15 2.33 15.61 -7.93
CA LYS A 15 3.75 15.85 -8.26
C LYS A 15 4.16 17.34 -8.18
N LYS A 16 4.32 17.86 -6.96
CA LYS A 16 4.93 19.18 -6.72
C LYS A 16 6.40 19.01 -6.35
N GLU A 17 7.30 19.76 -6.99
CA GLU A 17 8.74 19.63 -6.75
C GLU A 17 9.15 20.07 -5.34
N SER A 18 8.46 21.07 -4.78
CA SER A 18 8.62 21.55 -3.41
C SER A 18 8.40 20.44 -2.35
N ASP A 19 7.62 19.41 -2.70
CA ASP A 19 7.09 18.46 -1.73
C ASP A 19 7.91 17.15 -1.69
N LYS A 20 9.00 17.01 -2.47
CA LYS A 20 9.76 15.75 -2.55
C LYS A 20 10.36 15.31 -1.20
N GLY A 21 10.89 16.26 -0.43
CA GLY A 21 11.43 15.99 0.92
C GLY A 21 10.33 15.62 1.90
N ASP A 22 9.28 16.44 1.93
CA ASP A 22 8.14 16.28 2.84
C ASP A 22 7.34 15.00 2.57
N ALA A 23 7.18 14.62 1.29
CA ALA A 23 6.51 13.38 0.91
C ALA A 23 7.22 12.14 1.44
N ASN A 24 8.56 12.11 1.39
CA ASN A 24 9.33 10.99 1.93
C ASN A 24 9.22 10.92 3.46
N ALA A 25 9.32 12.06 4.14
CA ALA A 25 9.18 12.14 5.60
C ALA A 25 7.77 11.73 6.05
N LEU A 26 6.73 12.25 5.39
CA LEU A 26 5.35 11.90 5.69
C LEU A 26 5.09 10.41 5.41
N MET A 27 5.62 9.85 4.31
CA MET A 27 5.47 8.42 4.03
C MET A 27 6.15 7.53 5.07
N ALA A 28 7.30 7.95 5.61
CA ALA A 28 7.97 7.23 6.68
C ALA A 28 7.13 7.20 7.97
N ILE A 29 6.38 8.27 8.24
CA ILE A 29 5.58 8.40 9.47
C ILE A 29 4.14 7.88 9.29
N LEU A 30 3.54 7.95 8.10
CA LEU A 30 2.11 7.68 7.90
C LEU A 30 1.85 6.58 6.86
N GLY A 31 2.74 6.40 5.89
CA GLY A 31 2.44 5.69 4.64
C GLY A 31 1.92 4.26 4.83
N GLU A 32 2.61 3.44 5.62
CA GLU A 32 2.17 2.05 5.84
C GLU A 32 0.80 1.95 6.53
N ASP A 33 0.60 2.77 7.58
CA ASP A 33 -0.63 2.75 8.38
C ASP A 33 -1.81 3.27 7.54
N LEU A 34 -1.59 4.36 6.80
CA LEU A 34 -2.57 4.94 5.89
C LEU A 34 -3.05 3.94 4.84
N ASN A 35 -2.12 3.31 4.12
CA ASN A 35 -2.46 2.36 3.06
C ASN A 35 -3.19 1.11 3.60
N ALA A 36 -2.73 0.56 4.72
CA ALA A 36 -3.39 -0.58 5.37
C ALA A 36 -4.81 -0.21 5.85
N SER A 37 -4.98 0.97 6.43
CA SER A 37 -6.29 1.44 6.92
C SER A 37 -7.26 1.78 5.80
N ILE A 38 -6.77 2.32 4.68
CA ILE A 38 -7.60 2.51 3.48
C ILE A 38 -8.06 1.14 2.93
N TYR A 39 -7.19 0.13 2.94
CA TYR A 39 -7.62 -1.23 2.58
C TYR A 39 -8.68 -1.77 3.55
N LYS A 40 -8.51 -1.59 4.86
CA LYS A 40 -9.53 -1.95 5.87
C LYS A 40 -10.87 -1.25 5.59
N HIS A 41 -10.84 0.03 5.26
CA HIS A 41 -12.02 0.81 4.87
C HIS A 41 -12.67 0.25 3.59
N PHE A 42 -11.90 -0.05 2.54
CA PHE A 42 -12.40 -0.71 1.33
C PHE A 42 -13.08 -2.05 1.63
N ARG A 43 -12.54 -2.81 2.59
CA ARG A 43 -13.14 -4.08 3.08
C ARG A 43 -14.32 -3.85 4.03
N LYS A 44 -14.76 -2.61 4.24
CA LYS A 44 -15.87 -2.22 5.13
C LYS A 44 -15.65 -2.70 6.57
N GLY A 45 -14.41 -2.61 7.07
CA GLY A 45 -14.06 -3.06 8.42
C GLY A 45 -14.05 -4.57 8.63
N LYS A 46 -14.26 -5.39 7.59
CA LYS A 46 -14.30 -6.86 7.70
C LYS A 46 -12.92 -7.51 7.87
N VAL A 47 -11.87 -6.71 7.96
CA VAL A 47 -10.50 -7.18 8.14
C VAL A 47 -9.84 -6.43 9.30
N ASP A 48 -8.97 -7.12 10.01
CA ASP A 48 -8.17 -6.56 11.10
C ASP A 48 -6.71 -6.39 10.66
N ILE A 49 -6.12 -5.23 10.95
CA ILE A 49 -4.68 -5.01 10.76
C ILE A 49 -3.99 -5.49 12.03
N LEU A 50 -3.06 -6.43 11.89
CA LEU A 50 -2.36 -7.01 13.04
C LEU A 50 -1.06 -6.26 13.32
N THR A 51 -0.67 -6.24 14.59
CA THR A 51 0.60 -5.67 15.07
C THR A 51 1.77 -6.66 14.99
N ASP A 52 1.48 -7.95 14.76
CA ASP A 52 2.48 -9.00 14.60
C ASP A 52 3.42 -8.71 13.42
N SER A 53 4.73 -8.86 13.62
CA SER A 53 5.73 -8.69 12.56
C SER A 53 5.61 -9.79 11.48
N VAL A 54 5.84 -9.43 10.22
CA VAL A 54 5.85 -10.38 9.10
C VAL A 54 7.27 -10.85 8.80
N LEU A 55 7.71 -11.85 9.55
CA LEU A 55 9.06 -12.37 9.50
C LEU A 55 9.17 -13.60 8.58
N PRO A 56 10.33 -13.82 7.91
CA PRO A 56 10.61 -15.08 7.26
C PRO A 56 10.71 -16.22 8.30
N GLY A 57 10.51 -17.46 7.85
CA GLY A 57 10.70 -18.65 8.70
C GLY A 57 12.16 -18.95 9.08
N THR A 58 13.10 -18.11 8.62
CA THR A 58 14.55 -18.26 8.76
C THR A 58 15.15 -17.07 9.51
N ARG A 59 16.34 -17.24 10.12
CA ARG A 59 17.04 -16.16 10.86
C ARG A 59 17.48 -14.98 9.98
N LYS A 60 17.61 -15.19 8.67
CA LYS A 60 17.95 -14.17 7.66
C LYS A 60 16.86 -14.17 6.58
N GLY A 61 16.50 -12.98 6.07
CA GLY A 61 15.57 -12.86 4.93
C GLY A 61 14.82 -11.54 4.91
N LYS A 62 14.08 -11.30 3.82
CA LYS A 62 13.29 -10.09 3.62
C LYS A 62 12.00 -10.14 4.46
N TRP A 63 11.71 -9.06 5.17
CA TRP A 63 10.47 -8.89 5.94
C TRP A 63 9.38 -8.28 5.05
N LEU A 64 8.13 -8.41 5.45
CA LEU A 64 7.01 -7.68 4.86
C LEU A 64 6.39 -6.73 5.89
N ASP A 65 5.47 -5.89 5.44
CA ASP A 65 5.04 -4.74 6.22
C ASP A 65 3.94 -5.11 7.22
N ARG A 66 2.91 -5.85 6.81
CA ARG A 66 1.74 -6.14 7.68
C ARG A 66 1.13 -7.53 7.48
N TRP A 67 0.58 -8.06 8.56
CA TRP A 67 -0.44 -9.10 8.49
C TRP A 67 -1.83 -8.47 8.51
N ILE A 68 -2.72 -8.88 7.60
CA ILE A 68 -4.13 -8.44 7.59
C ILE A 68 -5.03 -9.67 7.67
N LEU A 69 -5.91 -9.71 8.66
CA LEU A 69 -6.73 -10.86 9.01
C LEU A 69 -8.16 -10.70 8.50
N ASP A 70 -8.64 -11.68 7.73
CA ASP A 70 -10.06 -11.83 7.39
C ASP A 70 -10.58 -13.05 8.15
N LYS A 71 -11.15 -12.79 9.34
CA LYS A 71 -11.68 -13.82 10.25
C LYS A 71 -12.80 -14.62 9.59
N GLN A 72 -13.71 -13.94 8.90
CA GLN A 72 -14.89 -14.53 8.29
C GLN A 72 -14.51 -15.59 7.25
N ASN A 73 -13.51 -15.30 6.42
CA ASN A 73 -13.06 -16.20 5.36
C ASN A 73 -11.91 -17.13 5.78
N LYS A 74 -11.49 -17.10 7.05
CA LYS A 74 -10.30 -17.80 7.58
C LYS A 74 -9.05 -17.53 6.72
N ARG A 75 -8.85 -16.28 6.28
CA ARG A 75 -7.70 -15.84 5.49
C ARG A 75 -6.79 -14.93 6.29
N LEU A 76 -5.49 -15.08 6.05
CA LEU A 76 -4.47 -14.23 6.60
C LEU A 76 -3.62 -13.69 5.45
N TYR A 77 -3.72 -12.41 5.19
CA TYR A 77 -2.97 -11.74 4.15
C TYR A 77 -1.57 -11.38 4.63
N GLN A 78 -0.54 -11.91 3.96
CA GLN A 78 0.81 -11.37 4.09
C GLN A 78 0.95 -10.18 3.14
N CYS A 79 1.20 -9.00 3.70
CA CYS A 79 1.08 -7.76 2.96
C CYS A 79 2.43 -7.06 2.77
N GLU A 80 2.70 -6.69 1.52
CA GLU A 80 3.69 -5.66 1.18
C GLU A 80 2.96 -4.40 0.74
N ILE A 81 3.43 -3.25 1.20
CA ILE A 81 2.87 -1.93 0.97
C ILE A 81 3.91 -1.08 0.25
N LYS A 82 3.50 -0.49 -0.86
CA LYS A 82 4.34 0.38 -1.69
C LYS A 82 3.71 1.75 -1.81
N ASN A 83 4.33 2.68 -1.08
CA ASN A 83 4.01 4.10 -1.01
C ASN A 83 4.36 4.89 -2.30
N TRP A 84 4.52 4.21 -3.44
CA TRP A 84 4.94 4.85 -4.67
C TRP A 84 3.80 5.63 -5.29
N GLY A 85 3.93 6.97 -5.28
CA GLY A 85 3.05 7.92 -5.97
C GLY A 85 3.77 8.65 -7.09
N ALA A 86 3.31 9.85 -7.45
CA ALA A 86 3.85 10.63 -8.55
C ALA A 86 5.25 11.21 -8.29
N THR A 87 5.64 11.36 -7.03
CA THR A 87 7.00 11.79 -6.63
C THR A 87 8.05 10.68 -6.67
N ALA A 88 7.63 9.41 -6.78
CA ALA A 88 8.56 8.29 -6.92
C ALA A 88 9.24 8.27 -8.31
N ILE A 89 10.37 7.56 -8.42
CA ILE A 89 11.09 7.40 -9.70
C ILE A 89 10.14 6.81 -10.76
N GLY A 90 10.04 7.50 -11.91
CA GLY A 90 9.14 7.13 -13.00
C GLY A 90 7.65 7.37 -12.70
N GLY A 91 7.33 8.10 -11.63
CA GLY A 91 5.99 8.56 -11.29
C GLY A 91 5.51 9.67 -12.24
N ILE A 92 4.21 9.63 -12.53
CA ILE A 92 3.50 10.58 -13.38
C ILE A 92 2.44 11.31 -12.57
N ARG A 93 2.24 12.58 -12.90
CA ARG A 93 1.23 13.45 -12.29
C ARG A 93 -0.18 12.98 -12.68
N LEU A 94 -1.10 12.98 -11.72
CA LEU A 94 -2.51 12.66 -11.94
C LEU A 94 -3.39 13.49 -10.99
N GLU A 95 -4.04 14.52 -11.51
CA GLU A 95 -4.91 15.40 -10.72
C GLU A 95 -6.02 14.64 -10.00
N SER A 96 -6.43 15.06 -8.81
CA SER A 96 -7.50 14.41 -8.04
C SER A 96 -8.85 14.30 -8.77
N ASP A 97 -9.13 15.22 -9.70
CA ASP A 97 -10.33 15.27 -10.53
C ASP A 97 -10.14 14.78 -11.96
N ALA A 98 -9.02 14.10 -12.25
CA ALA A 98 -8.70 13.56 -13.56
C ALA A 98 -9.87 12.79 -14.19
N SER A 99 -10.01 12.93 -15.51
CA SER A 99 -10.98 12.16 -16.31
C SER A 99 -10.68 10.66 -16.25
N ASP A 100 -11.66 9.84 -16.64
CA ASP A 100 -11.48 8.37 -16.66
C ASP A 100 -10.37 7.98 -17.65
N GLU A 101 -10.25 8.72 -18.75
CA GLU A 101 -9.16 8.59 -19.73
C GLU A 101 -7.79 8.94 -19.12
N GLY A 102 -7.72 9.99 -18.29
CA GLY A 102 -6.50 10.36 -17.57
C GLY A 102 -6.07 9.29 -16.56
N ILE A 103 -7.04 8.75 -15.80
CA ILE A 103 -6.82 7.62 -14.88
C ILE A 103 -6.40 6.38 -15.68
N GLU A 104 -7.00 6.16 -16.85
CA GLU A 104 -6.68 5.05 -17.74
C GLU A 104 -5.23 5.10 -18.23
N LYS A 105 -4.81 6.25 -18.74
CA LYS A 105 -3.43 6.49 -19.15
C LYS A 105 -2.46 6.24 -17.99
N ALA A 106 -2.82 6.68 -16.79
CA ALA A 106 -1.97 6.52 -15.62
C ALA A 106 -1.83 5.05 -15.21
N TYR A 107 -2.94 4.29 -15.13
CA TYR A 107 -2.83 2.88 -14.76
C TYR A 107 -2.05 2.09 -15.82
N ARG A 108 -2.25 2.36 -17.11
CA ARG A 108 -1.53 1.66 -18.18
C ARG A 108 -0.02 1.88 -18.07
N HIS A 109 0.39 3.12 -17.76
CA HIS A 109 1.79 3.46 -17.49
C HIS A 109 2.36 2.65 -16.32
N TYR A 110 1.72 2.71 -15.14
CA TYR A 110 2.21 2.01 -13.96
C TYR A 110 2.17 0.49 -14.13
N TRP A 111 1.10 -0.06 -14.70
CA TRP A 111 0.99 -1.50 -14.94
C TRP A 111 2.06 -2.01 -15.91
N LYS A 112 2.28 -1.30 -17.02
CA LYS A 112 3.37 -1.63 -17.96
C LYS A 112 4.73 -1.59 -17.27
N ARG A 113 4.97 -0.60 -16.40
CA ARG A 113 6.21 -0.50 -15.62
C ARG A 113 6.37 -1.68 -14.67
N GLU A 114 5.33 -2.04 -13.91
CA GLU A 114 5.37 -3.17 -12.99
C GLU A 114 5.65 -4.49 -13.73
N MET A 115 5.01 -4.70 -14.88
CA MET A 115 5.21 -5.90 -15.68
C MET A 115 6.58 -5.97 -16.34
N LYS A 116 7.17 -4.83 -16.74
CA LYS A 116 8.51 -4.78 -17.33
C LYS A 116 9.64 -4.81 -16.30
N GLY A 117 9.38 -4.33 -15.09
CA GLY A 117 10.33 -4.30 -13.98
C GLY A 117 10.02 -5.36 -12.93
N ASN A 118 9.20 -5.01 -11.95
CA ASN A 118 8.98 -5.80 -10.74
C ASN A 118 8.47 -7.24 -10.97
N PHE A 119 7.72 -7.50 -12.05
CA PHE A 119 7.17 -8.81 -12.41
C PHE A 119 7.76 -9.40 -13.70
N SER A 120 8.87 -8.84 -14.20
CA SER A 120 9.52 -9.36 -15.41
C SER A 120 10.52 -10.45 -15.07
N LYS A 121 10.45 -11.57 -15.79
CA LYS A 121 11.40 -12.70 -15.71
C LYS A 121 12.87 -12.33 -15.95
N HIS A 122 13.12 -11.14 -16.48
CA HIS A 122 14.46 -10.64 -16.80
C HIS A 122 15.13 -9.91 -15.63
N HIS A 123 14.41 -9.68 -14.53
CA HIS A 123 14.97 -9.06 -13.32
C HIS A 123 15.23 -10.10 -12.22
N GLU A 124 16.04 -9.72 -11.23
CA GLU A 124 16.30 -10.55 -10.06
C GLU A 124 15.07 -10.63 -9.16
N HIS A 125 14.81 -11.83 -8.64
CA HIS A 125 13.75 -12.09 -7.68
C HIS A 125 14.25 -12.96 -6.52
N PRO A 126 13.75 -12.76 -5.29
CA PRO A 126 12.71 -11.80 -4.91
C PRO A 126 13.24 -10.35 -4.87
N ASN A 127 12.56 -9.41 -5.53
CA ASN A 127 12.85 -7.97 -5.45
C ASN A 127 11.98 -7.30 -4.35
N GLY A 128 12.00 -5.97 -4.30
CA GLY A 128 11.25 -5.18 -3.31
C GLY A 128 9.73 -5.44 -3.34
N VAL A 129 9.17 -5.91 -4.45
CA VAL A 129 7.75 -6.21 -4.62
C VAL A 129 7.48 -7.70 -4.50
N THR A 130 8.18 -8.51 -5.29
CA THR A 130 7.97 -9.96 -5.38
C THR A 130 8.38 -10.72 -4.12
N LYS A 131 9.06 -10.08 -3.15
CA LYS A 131 9.24 -10.66 -1.81
C LYS A 131 7.93 -11.00 -1.11
N VAL A 132 6.81 -10.34 -1.46
CA VAL A 132 5.47 -10.69 -0.97
C VAL A 132 5.05 -12.11 -1.32
N LEU A 133 5.73 -12.78 -2.27
CA LEU A 133 5.47 -14.15 -2.69
C LEU A 133 6.31 -15.18 -1.94
N LEU A 134 7.24 -14.75 -1.08
CA LEU A 134 7.99 -15.64 -0.19
C LEU A 134 7.08 -16.15 0.92
N THR A 135 7.32 -17.36 1.42
CA THR A 135 6.53 -17.89 2.55
C THR A 135 6.98 -17.26 3.86
N MET A 136 6.05 -16.60 4.56
CA MET A 136 6.31 -15.96 5.85
C MET A 136 5.94 -16.88 7.03
N ARG A 137 6.60 -16.66 8.17
CA ARG A 137 6.28 -17.34 9.42
C ARG A 137 4.95 -16.79 9.94
N LYS A 138 3.96 -17.65 9.93
CA LYS A 138 2.60 -17.34 10.38
C LYS A 138 2.55 -17.18 11.91
N PRO A 139 1.77 -16.23 12.45
CA PRO A 139 1.49 -16.14 13.87
C PRO A 139 0.80 -17.42 14.39
N GLU A 140 1.22 -17.88 15.57
CA GLU A 140 0.76 -19.14 16.18
C GLU A 140 -0.77 -19.24 16.26
N LYS A 141 -1.39 -18.17 16.77
CA LYS A 141 -2.85 -17.98 16.90
C LYS A 141 -3.63 -18.18 15.60
N TYR A 142 -2.98 -18.05 14.44
CA TYR A 142 -3.63 -18.18 13.13
C TYR A 142 -3.15 -19.38 12.33
N LYS A 143 -2.44 -20.36 12.92
CA LYS A 143 -1.88 -21.54 12.22
C LYS A 143 -2.81 -22.19 11.20
N LYS A 144 -4.11 -22.29 11.50
CA LYS A 144 -5.14 -22.90 10.64
C LYS A 144 -5.64 -22.01 9.49
N PHE A 145 -5.29 -20.72 9.45
CA PHE A 145 -5.75 -19.77 8.44
C PHE A 145 -5.01 -19.97 7.11
N LYS A 146 -5.71 -19.78 5.99
CA LYS A 146 -5.08 -19.81 4.67
C LYS A 146 -4.30 -18.52 4.45
N VAL A 147 -3.02 -18.63 4.11
CA VAL A 147 -2.20 -17.45 3.77
C VAL A 147 -2.40 -17.09 2.30
N GLU A 148 -2.67 -15.82 2.02
CA GLU A 148 -2.72 -15.28 0.66
C GLU A 148 -1.84 -14.02 0.57
N PRO A 149 -1.08 -13.81 -0.51
CA PRO A 149 -0.25 -12.62 -0.65
C PRO A 149 -1.10 -11.43 -1.11
N LEU A 150 -0.85 -10.27 -0.50
CA LEU A 150 -1.51 -9.00 -0.80
C LEU A 150 -0.47 -7.91 -1.03
N LEU A 151 -0.57 -7.22 -2.14
CA LEU A 151 0.25 -6.07 -2.44
C LEU A 151 -0.64 -4.83 -2.45
N ILE A 152 -0.32 -3.86 -1.61
CA ILE A 152 -1.04 -2.57 -1.55
C ILE A 152 -0.14 -1.52 -2.16
N TYR A 153 -0.60 -0.91 -3.24
CA TYR A 153 0.06 0.23 -3.88
C TYR A 153 -0.69 1.52 -3.59
N TRP A 154 0.07 2.60 -3.41
CA TRP A 154 -0.49 3.94 -3.53
C TRP A 154 -0.93 4.21 -4.98
N MET A 155 -0.01 4.13 -5.93
CA MET A 155 -0.23 4.44 -7.36
C MET A 155 -1.45 3.75 -7.97
N PRO A 156 -2.11 4.37 -8.97
CA PRO A 156 -3.22 3.76 -9.68
C PRO A 156 -2.72 2.58 -10.52
N VAL A 157 -2.86 1.36 -10.00
CA VAL A 157 -2.46 0.12 -10.68
C VAL A 157 -3.53 -0.95 -10.56
N SER A 158 -3.71 -1.75 -11.61
CA SER A 158 -4.65 -2.85 -11.62
C SER A 158 -4.24 -3.86 -12.68
N SER A 159 -4.44 -5.15 -12.39
CA SER A 159 -4.29 -6.23 -13.37
C SER A 159 -5.57 -6.52 -14.15
N ASP A 160 -6.66 -5.80 -13.85
CA ASP A 160 -7.93 -5.92 -14.59
C ASP A 160 -7.84 -5.28 -15.98
N LYS A 161 -8.59 -5.81 -16.96
CA LYS A 161 -8.56 -5.35 -18.36
C LYS A 161 -8.95 -3.88 -18.51
N LYS A 162 -9.93 -3.42 -17.72
CA LYS A 162 -10.38 -2.02 -17.70
C LYS A 162 -9.47 -1.13 -16.85
N GLY A 163 -8.68 -1.71 -15.95
CA GLY A 163 -7.70 -1.01 -15.12
C GLY A 163 -8.26 -0.04 -14.06
N LEU A 164 -9.57 0.10 -13.96
CA LEU A 164 -10.24 1.03 -13.02
C LEU A 164 -10.67 0.36 -11.71
N ASN A 165 -10.55 -0.96 -11.59
CA ASN A 165 -10.90 -1.67 -10.37
C ASN A 165 -9.73 -1.58 -9.36
N PRO A 166 -9.96 -1.03 -8.15
CA PRO A 166 -8.93 -0.90 -7.13
C PRO A 166 -8.46 -2.25 -6.59
N LEU A 167 -9.24 -3.33 -6.72
CA LEU A 167 -8.82 -4.67 -6.33
C LEU A 167 -8.74 -5.58 -7.55
N SER A 168 -7.58 -6.16 -7.77
CA SER A 168 -7.33 -7.05 -8.90
C SER A 168 -6.51 -8.28 -8.49
N ILE A 169 -6.49 -9.29 -9.35
CA ILE A 169 -5.79 -10.55 -9.12
C ILE A 169 -4.82 -10.81 -10.26
N LEU A 170 -3.56 -11.03 -9.92
CA LEU A 170 -2.51 -11.42 -10.85
C LEU A 170 -2.22 -12.90 -10.70
N SER A 171 -2.27 -13.65 -11.80
CA SER A 171 -1.79 -15.04 -11.84
C SER A 171 -0.27 -15.06 -11.82
N ILE A 172 0.33 -15.84 -10.91
CA ILE A 172 1.79 -15.87 -10.74
C ILE A 172 2.47 -16.83 -11.71
N ARG A 173 1.82 -17.95 -12.05
CA ARG A 173 2.42 -19.00 -12.90
C ARG A 173 2.97 -18.47 -14.24
N PRO A 174 2.24 -17.62 -15.00
CA PRO A 174 2.71 -17.13 -16.29
C PRO A 174 3.92 -16.18 -16.21
N LEU A 175 4.23 -15.64 -15.04
CA LEU A 175 5.27 -14.61 -14.88
C LEU A 175 6.70 -15.18 -14.86
N HIS A 176 6.87 -16.48 -14.58
CA HIS A 176 8.17 -17.15 -14.56
C HIS A 176 9.25 -16.46 -13.70
N LEU A 177 8.87 -15.90 -12.54
CA LEU A 177 9.69 -15.06 -11.66
C LEU A 177 10.88 -15.76 -10.98
N ARG A 178 11.22 -17.01 -11.31
CA ARG A 178 12.33 -17.79 -10.71
C ARG A 178 12.40 -17.78 -9.17
N ILE A 179 11.26 -17.63 -8.49
CA ILE A 179 11.13 -17.70 -7.02
C ILE A 179 10.39 -18.96 -6.60
N LYS A 180 10.89 -19.62 -5.56
CA LYS A 180 10.17 -20.71 -4.91
C LYS A 180 8.98 -20.14 -4.12
N THR A 181 7.79 -20.22 -4.70
CA THR A 181 6.54 -19.79 -4.07
C THR A 181 5.46 -20.86 -4.14
N LYS A 182 4.64 -20.93 -3.10
CA LYS A 182 3.44 -21.79 -3.04
C LYS A 182 2.18 -21.08 -3.53
N PHE A 183 2.26 -19.80 -3.84
CA PHE A 183 1.10 -18.99 -4.21
C PHE A 183 0.86 -19.05 -5.72
N SER A 184 -0.37 -19.35 -6.13
CA SER A 184 -0.78 -19.32 -7.53
C SER A 184 -1.26 -17.95 -8.00
N LYS A 185 -1.65 -17.08 -7.06
CA LYS A 185 -2.23 -15.76 -7.30
C LYS A 185 -1.67 -14.72 -6.32
N LEU A 186 -1.64 -13.47 -6.77
CA LEU A 186 -1.37 -12.29 -5.97
C LEU A 186 -2.55 -11.33 -6.04
N THR A 187 -3.07 -10.93 -4.88
CA THR A 187 -4.05 -9.86 -4.80
C THR A 187 -3.33 -8.52 -4.81
N ILE A 188 -3.76 -7.60 -5.67
CA ILE A 188 -3.21 -6.25 -5.78
C ILE A 188 -4.33 -5.26 -5.45
N PHE A 189 -4.09 -4.39 -4.49
CA PHE A 189 -4.97 -3.29 -4.13
C PHE A 189 -4.32 -1.94 -4.44
N SER A 190 -5.08 -1.04 -5.05
CA SER A 190 -4.67 0.31 -5.41
C SER A 190 -5.45 1.33 -4.60
N VAL A 191 -4.73 2.06 -3.75
CA VAL A 191 -5.28 3.11 -2.90
C VAL A 191 -5.75 4.30 -3.74
N SER A 192 -4.94 4.77 -4.68
CA SER A 192 -5.31 5.90 -5.55
C SER A 192 -6.59 5.61 -6.34
N LEU A 193 -6.74 4.42 -6.93
CA LEU A 193 -7.98 4.06 -7.63
C LEU A 193 -9.19 4.05 -6.69
N TYR A 194 -9.04 3.50 -5.49
CA TYR A 194 -10.14 3.44 -4.52
C TYR A 194 -10.57 4.82 -4.05
N LEU A 195 -9.62 5.67 -3.67
CA LEU A 195 -9.89 7.03 -3.23
C LEU A 195 -10.57 7.86 -4.34
N ARG A 196 -10.17 7.69 -5.60
CA ARG A 196 -10.82 8.32 -6.75
C ARG A 196 -12.25 7.84 -6.96
N GLN A 197 -12.52 6.55 -6.75
CA GLN A 197 -13.88 6.02 -6.78
C GLN A 197 -14.77 6.60 -5.67
N LEU A 198 -14.20 6.86 -4.47
CA LEU A 198 -14.93 7.55 -3.40
C LEU A 198 -15.16 9.02 -3.75
N TYR A 199 -14.14 9.72 -4.24
CA TYR A 199 -14.17 11.16 -4.52
C TYR A 199 -15.02 11.53 -5.74
N LYS A 200 -15.17 10.63 -6.72
CA LYS A 200 -16.01 10.79 -7.93
C LYS A 200 -15.85 12.17 -8.61
N LYS A 201 -14.62 12.54 -8.96
CA LYS A 201 -14.29 13.84 -9.60
C LYS A 201 -14.86 15.04 -8.82
N GLY A 202 -14.69 15.03 -7.50
CA GLY A 202 -15.17 16.12 -6.62
C GLY A 202 -16.63 16.08 -6.21
N ARG A 203 -17.42 15.15 -6.75
CA ARG A 203 -18.86 15.03 -6.45
C ARG A 203 -19.19 13.96 -5.41
N GLY A 204 -18.21 13.18 -5.00
CA GLY A 204 -18.37 12.06 -4.07
C GLY A 204 -18.02 12.42 -2.64
N GLN A 205 -17.51 11.44 -1.92
CA GLN A 205 -17.09 11.57 -0.54
C GLN A 205 -15.89 12.52 -0.43
N LYS A 206 -15.99 13.52 0.45
CA LYS A 206 -14.92 14.51 0.67
C LYS A 206 -13.88 14.05 1.70
N PHE A 207 -14.31 13.25 2.67
CA PHE A 207 -13.49 12.83 3.80
C PHE A 207 -13.53 11.33 4.00
N ILE A 208 -12.43 10.74 4.48
CA ILE A 208 -12.38 9.33 4.89
C ILE A 208 -11.93 9.22 6.34
N ASP A 209 -12.67 8.46 7.13
CA ASP A 209 -12.34 8.19 8.52
C ASP A 209 -11.54 6.89 8.62
N LEU A 210 -10.33 6.99 9.17
CA LEU A 210 -9.35 5.91 9.23
C LEU A 210 -8.79 5.77 10.64
N GLU A 211 -8.67 4.54 11.11
CA GLU A 211 -7.90 4.20 12.31
C GLU A 211 -6.42 4.11 11.93
N VAL A 212 -5.57 4.98 12.48
CA VAL A 212 -4.12 4.99 12.20
C VAL A 212 -3.32 5.01 13.50
N PRO A 213 -3.46 3.97 14.34
CA PRO A 213 -2.93 3.98 15.70
C PRO A 213 -1.41 4.10 15.78
N HIS A 214 -0.67 3.55 14.80
CA HIS A 214 0.78 3.68 14.79
C HIS A 214 1.22 5.08 14.38
N PHE A 215 0.49 5.74 13.48
CA PHE A 215 0.71 7.15 13.18
C PHE A 215 0.47 8.01 14.42
N GLU A 216 -0.66 7.83 15.11
CA GLU A 216 -0.98 8.57 16.34
C GLU A 216 0.10 8.39 17.41
N HIS A 217 0.61 7.17 17.57
CA HIS A 217 1.74 6.89 18.47
C HIS A 217 3.02 7.63 18.04
N ARG A 218 3.41 7.57 16.75
CA ARG A 218 4.60 8.29 16.25
C ARG A 218 4.48 9.79 16.44
N MET A 219 3.30 10.37 16.23
CA MET A 219 3.06 11.79 16.47
C MET A 219 3.20 12.17 17.96
N LYS A 220 2.74 11.31 18.89
CA LYS A 220 2.95 11.51 20.33
C LYS A 220 4.43 11.49 20.69
N VAL A 221 5.21 10.56 20.12
CA VAL A 221 6.66 10.51 20.34
C VAL A 221 7.33 11.79 19.81
N LEU A 222 7.01 12.21 18.58
CA LEU A 222 7.59 13.41 17.97
C LEU A 222 7.27 14.69 18.75
N THR A 223 6.03 14.87 19.18
CA THR A 223 5.62 16.02 20.00
C THR A 223 6.27 16.00 21.38
N GLY A 224 6.44 14.82 21.99
CA GLY A 224 7.17 14.67 23.25
C GLY A 224 8.63 15.12 23.19
N LEU A 225 9.28 14.94 22.03
CA LEU A 225 10.67 15.40 21.81
C LEU A 225 10.79 16.93 21.72
N GLN A 226 9.75 17.63 21.26
CA GLN A 226 9.77 19.10 21.13
C GLN A 226 9.68 19.84 22.48
N VAL A 227 9.08 19.22 23.50
CA VAL A 227 8.85 19.86 24.82
C VAL A 227 10.13 19.93 25.68
N MET A 228 11.21 19.26 25.28
CA MET A 228 12.50 19.33 26.00
C MET A 228 13.34 20.58 25.70
N GLY A 229 12.90 21.47 24.81
CA GLY A 229 13.61 22.71 24.45
C GLY A 229 13.44 23.89 25.42
N ASN A 230 12.54 23.82 26.41
CA ASN A 230 12.23 24.94 27.31
C ASN A 230 12.38 24.64 28.81
N ARG A 231 13.06 23.55 29.18
CA ARG A 231 13.45 23.31 30.59
C ARG A 231 14.91 23.67 30.80
N GLY A 232 15.16 24.92 31.16
CA GLY A 232 16.44 25.32 31.77
C GLY A 232 16.94 26.68 31.34
N ARG A 233 16.39 27.73 31.98
CA ARG A 233 17.14 28.89 32.50
C ARG A 233 16.20 29.58 33.50
N CYS A 234 16.21 29.06 34.72
CA CYS A 234 15.96 29.87 35.91
C CYS A 234 17.31 30.38 36.38
#